data_AF-A0A3M5GH27-F1
#
_entry.id   AF-A0A3M5GH27-F1
#
_cell.length_a   1.000
_cell.length_b   1.000
_cell.length_c   1.000
_cell.angle_alpha   90.00
_cell.angle_beta   90.00
_cell.angle_gamma   90.00
#
_symmetry.space_group_name_H-M   'P 1'
#
loop_
_entity.id
_entity.type
_entity.pdbx_description
1 polymer ?
#
loop_
_entity_poly.entity_id
_entity_poly.type
_entity_poly.pdbx_seq_one_letter_code
_entity_poly.pdbx_strand_id
1 'polypeptide(L)'
;MVGLPMVAGLSVVHALVPPHPAAMLAVQAYQASVGQTLFYAILIGIPTAIIAGPVYAKFIVPRIHLPAENPLAKQFLDREPRAKLPSFGLTMATILLPVVLMLLGGWANLISTPGSAFNGFLLFIGNSVIALLLATLLSFWTLGIAQGFNRDSILKFTNECLAPTASITLLVGAGGGLNRILVDSGVTNQIVGLAQDFHLSPLLMGWLFAALMRVATGSATVAMTTASGIVAPVAMGLGYPHPELLVLATGAGSVIFSHVNDGGFWLIKEYFNMTVTQTFKTWTVLETLISIVAFALTLGLAQVL
;
A
#
# COMPACT_ATOMS: atom_id res chain seq x y z
N MET A 1 9.57 20.23 7.94
CA MET A 1 8.10 20.38 7.86
C MET A 1 7.49 19.71 6.64
N VAL A 2 8.13 19.67 5.47
CA VAL A 2 7.56 19.05 4.25
C VAL A 2 7.90 17.57 4.09
N GLY A 3 9.13 17.16 4.45
CA GLY A 3 9.61 15.78 4.25
C GLY A 3 8.80 14.69 4.99
N LEU A 4 8.64 14.83 6.31
CA LEU A 4 7.92 13.85 7.15
C LEU A 4 6.46 13.61 6.69
N PRO A 5 5.63 14.65 6.43
CA PRO A 5 4.30 14.44 5.88
C PRO A 5 4.27 13.73 4.52
N MET A 6 5.24 14.01 3.64
CA MET A 6 5.31 13.33 2.34
C MET A 6 5.60 11.84 2.51
N VAL A 7 6.57 11.47 3.37
CA VAL A 7 6.92 10.06 3.58
C VAL A 7 5.84 9.31 4.35
N ALA A 8 5.09 9.99 5.23
CA ALA A 8 3.90 9.42 5.86
C ALA A 8 2.83 9.06 4.80
N GLY A 9 2.53 9.98 3.88
CA GLY A 9 1.59 9.71 2.80
C GLY A 9 2.03 8.55 1.90
N LEU A 10 3.32 8.51 1.55
CA LEU A 10 3.89 7.41 0.76
C LEU A 10 3.79 6.07 1.49
N SER A 11 4.09 6.03 2.79
CA SER A 11 3.98 4.80 3.59
C SER A 11 2.53 4.33 3.74
N VAL A 12 1.58 5.24 4.00
CA VAL A 12 0.15 4.90 4.07
C VAL A 12 -0.34 4.29 2.75
N VAL A 13 0.05 4.87 1.61
CA VAL A 13 -0.32 4.34 0.29
C VAL A 13 0.32 2.96 0.06
N HIS A 14 1.59 2.80 0.43
CA HIS A 14 2.29 1.51 0.36
C HIS A 14 1.62 0.44 1.23
N ALA A 15 1.14 0.82 2.42
CA ALA A 15 0.54 -0.12 3.37
C ALA A 15 -0.89 -0.50 3.00
N LEU A 16 -1.71 0.45 2.56
CA LEU A 16 -3.17 0.29 2.57
C LEU A 16 -3.82 0.28 1.19
N VAL A 17 -3.19 0.87 0.17
CA VAL A 17 -3.88 1.28 -1.05
C VAL A 17 -3.52 0.38 -2.23
N PRO A 18 -4.46 -0.43 -2.76
CA PRO A 18 -4.33 -1.03 -4.08
C PRO A 18 -4.18 0.06 -5.16
N PRO A 19 -3.38 -0.14 -6.22
CA PRO A 19 -2.88 -1.41 -6.74
C PRO A 19 -1.45 -1.78 -6.30
N HIS A 20 -0.97 -1.24 -5.18
CA HIS A 20 0.35 -1.60 -4.67
C HIS A 20 0.48 -3.14 -4.58
N PRO A 21 1.56 -3.76 -5.11
CA PRO A 21 1.63 -5.21 -5.27
C PRO A 21 1.33 -6.05 -4.03
N ALA A 22 1.83 -5.64 -2.86
CA ALA A 22 1.55 -6.34 -1.61
C ALA A 22 0.05 -6.29 -1.26
N ALA A 23 -0.54 -5.10 -1.37
CA ALA A 23 -1.96 -4.88 -1.10
C ALA A 23 -2.84 -5.64 -2.10
N MET A 24 -2.45 -5.67 -3.38
CA MET A 24 -3.13 -6.47 -4.40
C MET A 24 -3.08 -7.97 -4.11
N LEU A 25 -1.94 -8.48 -3.66
CA LEU A 25 -1.83 -9.89 -3.24
C LEU A 25 -2.75 -10.17 -2.06
N ALA A 26 -2.76 -9.31 -1.04
CA ALA A 26 -3.67 -9.47 0.10
C ALA A 26 -5.15 -9.43 -0.31
N VAL A 27 -5.54 -8.52 -1.22
CA VAL A 27 -6.89 -8.48 -1.80
C VAL A 27 -7.25 -9.81 -2.47
N GLN A 28 -6.34 -10.38 -3.26
CA GLN A 28 -6.56 -11.68 -3.91
C GLN A 28 -6.62 -12.83 -2.91
N ALA A 29 -5.71 -12.87 -1.94
CA ALA A 29 -5.66 -13.91 -0.92
C ALA A 29 -6.91 -13.95 -0.05
N TYR A 30 -7.46 -12.79 0.30
CA TYR A 30 -8.69 -12.66 1.09
C TYR A 30 -9.97 -12.66 0.25
N GLN A 31 -9.86 -12.74 -1.08
CA GLN A 31 -10.99 -12.60 -2.02
C GLN A 31 -11.79 -11.30 -1.81
N ALA A 32 -11.10 -10.22 -1.45
CA ALA A 32 -11.70 -8.91 -1.23
C ALA A 32 -12.01 -8.19 -2.56
N SER A 33 -12.96 -7.26 -2.53
CA SER A 33 -13.21 -6.36 -3.65
C SER A 33 -12.13 -5.27 -3.71
N VAL A 34 -11.43 -5.13 -4.86
CA VAL A 34 -10.40 -4.10 -5.07
C VAL A 34 -10.97 -2.70 -4.87
N GLY A 35 -12.13 -2.40 -5.47
CA GLY A 35 -12.74 -1.08 -5.41
C GLY A 35 -13.22 -0.70 -4.02
N GLN A 36 -13.80 -1.65 -3.27
CA GLN A 36 -14.21 -1.41 -1.88
C GLN A 36 -13.00 -1.27 -0.95
N THR A 37 -11.97 -2.10 -1.14
CA THR A 37 -10.71 -1.99 -0.40
C THR A 37 -10.09 -0.62 -0.63
N LEU A 38 -10.04 -0.15 -1.88
CA LEU A 38 -9.54 1.18 -2.24
C LEU A 38 -10.35 2.29 -1.55
N PHE A 39 -11.68 2.18 -1.53
CA PHE A 39 -12.55 3.13 -0.84
C PHE A 39 -12.24 3.21 0.66
N TYR A 40 -12.21 2.06 1.35
CA TYR A 40 -11.88 2.01 2.78
C TYR A 40 -10.44 2.45 3.06
N ALA A 41 -9.49 2.13 2.16
CA ALA A 41 -8.11 2.58 2.26
C ALA A 41 -7.98 4.10 2.18
N ILE A 42 -8.78 4.77 1.34
CA ILE A 42 -8.81 6.24 1.28
C ILE A 42 -9.45 6.80 2.55
N LEU A 43 -10.58 6.23 2.97
CA LEU A 43 -11.32 6.66 4.17
C LEU A 43 -10.47 6.60 5.44
N ILE A 44 -9.68 5.52 5.60
CA ILE A 44 -8.80 5.30 6.76
C ILE A 44 -7.42 5.90 6.54
N GLY A 45 -6.91 5.88 5.32
CA GLY A 45 -5.57 6.33 4.98
C GLY A 45 -5.39 7.84 5.10
N ILE A 46 -6.37 8.65 4.69
CA ILE A 46 -6.31 10.11 4.84
C ILE A 46 -6.14 10.54 6.30
N PRO A 47 -7.02 10.15 7.25
CA PRO A 47 -6.84 10.53 8.66
C PRO A 47 -5.55 9.95 9.25
N THR A 48 -5.17 8.73 8.87
CA THR A 48 -3.88 8.13 9.29
C THR A 48 -2.69 8.97 8.83
N ALA A 49 -2.67 9.39 7.56
CA ALA A 49 -1.61 10.21 6.99
C ALA A 49 -1.56 11.61 7.62
N ILE A 50 -2.71 12.20 7.98
CA ILE A 50 -2.77 13.48 8.68
C ILE A 50 -2.16 13.39 10.09
N ILE A 51 -2.50 12.32 10.82
CA ILE A 51 -2.05 12.11 12.20
C ILE A 51 -0.55 11.76 12.23
N ALA A 52 -0.13 10.76 11.46
CA ALA A 52 1.26 10.31 11.44
C ALA A 52 2.20 11.24 10.65
N GLY A 53 1.66 12.04 9.73
CA GLY A 53 2.41 13.00 8.92
C GLY A 53 2.44 14.40 9.55
N PRO A 54 1.59 15.35 9.14
CA PRO A 54 1.61 16.74 9.62
C PRO A 54 1.53 16.90 11.15
N VAL A 55 0.66 16.17 11.84
CA VAL A 55 0.49 16.32 13.29
C VAL A 55 1.73 15.84 14.03
N TYR A 56 2.22 14.64 13.72
CA TYR A 56 3.46 14.14 14.30
C TYR A 56 4.69 14.97 13.89
N ALA A 57 4.75 15.44 12.64
CA ALA A 57 5.84 16.29 12.15
C ALA A 57 5.94 17.60 12.94
N LYS A 58 4.82 18.25 13.28
CA LYS A 58 4.82 19.45 14.15
C LYS A 58 5.46 19.18 15.52
N PHE A 59 5.29 17.96 16.03
CA PHE A 59 5.90 17.55 17.29
C PHE A 59 7.38 17.21 17.13
N ILE A 60 7.77 16.35 16.18
CA ILE A 60 9.14 15.84 16.14
C ILE A 60 10.13 16.76 15.45
N VAL A 61 9.71 17.52 14.42
CA VAL A 61 10.62 18.37 13.63
C VAL A 61 11.39 19.39 14.49
N PRO A 62 10.77 20.14 15.42
CA PRO A 62 11.49 21.08 16.28
C PRO A 62 12.49 20.42 17.24
N ARG A 63 12.41 19.09 17.43
CA ARG A 63 13.24 18.31 18.34
C ARG A 63 14.42 17.62 17.64
N ILE A 64 14.55 17.77 16.32
CA ILE A 64 15.57 17.14 15.49
C ILE A 64 16.46 18.22 14.86
N HIS A 65 17.75 18.18 15.20
CA HIS A 65 18.76 19.03 14.57
C HIS A 65 19.36 18.30 13.38
N LEU A 66 19.08 18.80 12.18
CA LEU A 66 19.67 18.28 10.95
C LEU A 66 20.97 19.04 10.63
N PRO A 67 21.97 18.38 10.02
CA PRO A 67 23.16 19.06 9.51
C PRO A 67 22.77 20.15 8.49
N ALA A 68 23.49 21.28 8.52
CA ALA A 68 23.24 22.40 7.60
C ALA A 68 23.52 22.04 6.12
N GLU A 69 24.44 21.11 5.89
CA GLU A 69 24.72 20.58 4.57
C GLU A 69 24.16 19.15 4.42
N ASN A 70 23.37 18.96 3.36
CA ASN A 70 22.92 17.63 2.93
C ASN A 70 23.58 17.32 1.56
N PRO A 71 24.51 16.35 1.50
CA PRO A 71 25.20 15.98 0.26
C PRO A 71 24.25 15.52 -0.86
N LEU A 72 23.16 14.83 -0.49
CA LEU A 72 22.13 14.38 -1.43
C LEU A 72 21.31 15.57 -1.98
N ALA A 73 21.03 16.59 -1.16
CA ALA A 73 20.30 17.76 -1.62
C ALA A 73 21.05 18.54 -2.72
N LYS A 74 22.39 18.63 -2.63
CA LYS A 74 23.23 19.28 -3.66
C LYS A 74 23.05 18.61 -5.04
N GLN A 75 22.99 17.27 -5.09
CA GLN A 75 22.79 16.52 -6.33
C GLN A 75 21.45 16.79 -7.04
N PHE A 76 20.41 17.20 -6.31
CA PHE A 76 19.11 17.51 -6.90
C PHE A 76 18.98 18.99 -7.32
N LEU A 77 19.71 19.89 -6.66
CA LEU A 77 19.71 21.32 -6.96
C LEU A 77 20.52 21.68 -8.21
N ASP A 78 21.53 20.86 -8.53
CA ASP A 78 22.41 21.07 -9.70
C ASP A 78 21.80 20.56 -11.03
N ARG A 79 20.57 20.01 -11.01
CA ARG A 79 19.88 19.59 -12.23
C ARG A 79 19.21 20.80 -12.89
N GLU A 80 19.60 21.08 -14.13
CA GLU A 80 18.96 22.09 -15.00
C GLU A 80 17.42 21.96 -14.93
N PRO A 81 16.69 23.06 -14.61
CA PRO A 81 15.24 23.04 -14.57
C PRO A 81 14.69 22.62 -15.93
N ARG A 82 13.84 21.58 -15.94
CA ARG A 82 13.20 21.13 -17.18
C ARG A 82 12.33 22.26 -17.74
N ALA A 83 12.63 22.73 -18.96
CA ALA A 83 12.03 23.93 -19.54
C ALA A 83 10.50 23.85 -19.75
N LYS A 84 9.92 22.65 -19.80
CA LYS A 84 8.47 22.43 -19.82
C LYS A 84 8.11 21.25 -18.92
N LEU A 85 7.23 21.51 -17.96
CA LEU A 85 6.60 20.51 -17.11
C LEU A 85 5.15 20.30 -17.59
N PRO A 86 4.59 19.09 -17.46
CA PRO A 86 3.17 18.88 -17.72
C PRO A 86 2.35 19.77 -16.78
N SER A 87 1.19 20.23 -17.26
CA SER A 87 0.30 21.00 -16.39
C SER A 87 -0.12 20.13 -15.19
N PHE A 88 -0.25 20.77 -14.03
CA PHE A 88 -0.61 20.08 -12.79
C PHE A 88 -1.91 19.29 -12.94
N GLY A 89 -2.93 19.89 -13.55
CA GLY A 89 -4.23 19.24 -13.77
C GLY A 89 -4.13 17.99 -14.65
N LEU A 90 -3.33 18.04 -15.72
CA LEU A 90 -3.11 16.87 -16.59
C LEU A 90 -2.39 15.76 -15.85
N THR A 91 -1.36 16.11 -15.09
CA THR A 91 -0.59 15.14 -14.29
C THR A 91 -1.48 14.46 -13.25
N MET A 92 -2.28 15.27 -12.53
CA MET A 92 -3.21 14.76 -11.52
C MET A 92 -4.28 13.86 -12.16
N ALA A 93 -4.87 14.27 -13.28
CA ALA A 93 -5.87 13.48 -13.99
C ALA A 93 -5.30 12.13 -14.47
N THR A 94 -4.10 12.12 -15.06
CA THR A 94 -3.45 10.89 -15.52
C THR A 94 -3.14 9.93 -14.36
N ILE A 95 -2.66 10.45 -13.22
CA ILE A 95 -2.31 9.64 -12.05
C ILE A 95 -3.56 9.12 -11.31
N LEU A 96 -4.62 9.92 -11.22
CA LEU A 96 -5.84 9.55 -10.51
C LEU A 96 -6.83 8.74 -11.36
N LEU A 97 -6.68 8.72 -12.69
CA LEU A 97 -7.56 7.96 -13.59
C LEU A 97 -7.80 6.50 -13.14
N PRO A 98 -6.76 5.68 -12.86
CA PRO A 98 -7.00 4.28 -12.50
C PRO A 98 -7.75 4.15 -11.18
N VAL A 99 -7.47 5.04 -10.21
CA VAL A 99 -8.15 5.07 -8.91
C VAL A 99 -9.64 5.37 -9.09
N VAL A 100 -9.97 6.38 -9.89
CA VAL A 100 -11.37 6.76 -10.18
C VAL A 100 -12.10 5.61 -10.86
N LEU A 101 -11.50 4.98 -11.88
CA LEU A 101 -12.09 3.84 -12.57
C LEU A 101 -12.34 2.66 -11.63
N MET A 102 -11.37 2.30 -10.79
CA MET A 102 -11.51 1.21 -9.82
C MET A 102 -12.61 1.48 -8.78
N LEU A 103 -12.76 2.72 -8.31
CA LEU A 103 -13.85 3.12 -7.41
C LEU A 103 -15.22 2.99 -8.09
N LEU A 104 -15.34 3.41 -9.36
CA LEU A 104 -16.57 3.24 -10.13
C LEU A 104 -16.97 1.76 -10.29
N GLY A 105 -15.99 0.89 -10.55
CA GLY A 105 -16.23 -0.56 -10.60
C GLY A 105 -16.67 -1.14 -9.26
N GLY A 106 -16.04 -0.70 -8.15
CA GLY A 106 -16.40 -1.13 -6.79
C GLY A 106 -17.84 -0.80 -6.40
N TRP A 107 -18.41 0.27 -6.97
CA TRP A 107 -19.78 0.71 -6.74
C TRP A 107 -20.75 0.35 -7.87
N ALA A 108 -20.31 -0.43 -8.87
CA ALA A 108 -21.14 -0.77 -10.02
C ALA A 108 -22.50 -1.37 -9.60
N ASN A 109 -22.51 -2.26 -8.60
CA ASN A 109 -23.73 -2.90 -8.11
C ASN A 109 -24.63 -2.00 -7.25
N LEU A 110 -24.12 -0.86 -6.78
CA LEU A 110 -24.88 0.15 -6.05
C LEU A 110 -25.49 1.19 -7.00
N ILE A 111 -24.76 1.53 -8.06
CA ILE A 111 -25.15 2.57 -9.03
C ILE A 111 -26.03 1.99 -10.15
N SER A 112 -25.95 0.69 -10.40
CA SER A 112 -26.66 0.03 -11.51
C SER A 112 -27.20 -1.35 -11.13
N THR A 113 -28.24 -1.79 -11.82
CA THR A 113 -28.84 -3.11 -11.63
C THR A 113 -27.83 -4.21 -11.97
N PRO A 114 -27.54 -5.15 -11.04
CA PRO A 114 -26.63 -6.27 -11.30
C PRO A 114 -27.03 -7.04 -12.57
N GLY A 115 -26.05 -7.32 -13.44
CA GLY A 115 -26.28 -8.04 -14.69
C GLY A 115 -26.79 -7.20 -15.87
N SER A 116 -27.07 -5.91 -15.68
CA SER A 116 -27.35 -5.01 -16.81
C SER A 116 -26.10 -4.75 -17.66
N ALA A 117 -26.28 -4.38 -18.93
CA ALA A 117 -25.15 -4.02 -19.80
C ALA A 117 -24.32 -2.84 -19.24
N PHE A 118 -24.99 -1.88 -18.59
CA PHE A 118 -24.33 -0.76 -17.93
C PHE A 118 -23.51 -1.21 -16.71
N ASN A 119 -24.04 -2.14 -15.90
CA ASN A 119 -23.31 -2.75 -14.80
C ASN A 119 -22.06 -3.50 -15.28
N GLY A 120 -22.19 -4.30 -16.34
CA GLY A 120 -21.06 -5.00 -16.96
C GLY A 120 -19.99 -4.05 -17.49
N PHE A 121 -20.40 -2.92 -18.08
CA PHE A 121 -19.46 -1.88 -18.51
C PHE A 121 -18.71 -1.25 -17.34
N LEU A 122 -19.41 -0.89 -16.24
CA LEU A 122 -18.78 -0.32 -15.04
C LEU A 122 -17.80 -1.31 -14.39
N LEU A 123 -18.17 -2.59 -14.28
CA LEU A 123 -17.29 -3.64 -13.78
C LEU A 123 -16.07 -3.85 -14.69
N PHE A 124 -16.24 -3.74 -16.01
CA PHE A 124 -15.16 -3.88 -16.96
C PHE A 124 -14.14 -2.73 -16.85
N ILE A 125 -14.58 -1.48 -16.90
CA ILE A 125 -13.68 -0.32 -16.82
C ILE A 125 -13.03 -0.19 -15.44
N GLY A 126 -13.73 -0.62 -14.38
CA GLY A 126 -13.23 -0.59 -13.02
C GLY A 126 -12.41 -1.81 -12.61
N ASN A 127 -12.28 -2.81 -13.49
CA ASN A 127 -11.32 -3.89 -13.28
C ASN A 127 -9.91 -3.31 -13.19
N SER A 128 -9.12 -3.75 -12.19
CA SER A 128 -7.81 -3.17 -11.93
C SER A 128 -6.85 -3.28 -13.11
N VAL A 129 -6.91 -4.38 -13.88
CA VAL A 129 -6.07 -4.59 -15.07
C VAL A 129 -6.44 -3.60 -16.16
N ILE A 130 -7.74 -3.44 -16.44
CA ILE A 130 -8.22 -2.51 -17.48
C ILE A 130 -7.97 -1.06 -17.08
N ALA A 131 -8.26 -0.69 -15.83
CA ALA A 131 -8.03 0.65 -15.31
C ALA A 131 -6.55 1.05 -15.39
N LEU A 132 -5.63 0.15 -15.02
CA LEU A 132 -4.18 0.39 -15.13
C LEU A 132 -3.70 0.44 -16.57
N LEU A 133 -4.25 -0.40 -17.45
CA LEU A 133 -3.94 -0.36 -18.88
C LEU A 133 -4.33 1.00 -19.49
N LEU A 134 -5.56 1.47 -19.24
CA LEU A 134 -6.04 2.76 -19.72
C LEU A 134 -5.19 3.92 -19.18
N ALA A 135 -4.85 3.89 -17.89
CA ALA A 135 -3.95 4.88 -17.28
C ALA A 135 -2.56 4.87 -17.91
N THR A 136 -2.01 3.68 -18.20
CA THR A 136 -0.70 3.52 -18.85
C THR A 136 -0.71 4.09 -20.26
N LEU A 137 -1.73 3.75 -21.06
CA LEU A 137 -1.89 4.29 -22.42
C LEU A 137 -2.05 5.83 -22.40
N LEU A 138 -2.85 6.36 -21.46
CA LEU A 138 -2.98 7.80 -21.28
C LEU A 138 -1.64 8.44 -20.88
N SER A 139 -0.85 7.78 -20.03
CA SER A 139 0.45 8.28 -19.59
C SER A 139 1.45 8.39 -20.74
N PHE A 140 1.44 7.45 -21.70
CA PHE A 140 2.31 7.50 -22.88
C PHE A 140 2.06 8.74 -23.72
N TRP A 141 0.81 9.19 -23.80
CA TRP A 141 0.46 10.41 -24.51
C TRP A 141 0.74 11.66 -23.66
N THR A 142 0.14 11.75 -22.47
CA THR A 142 0.15 12.95 -21.62
C THR A 142 1.50 13.27 -20.98
N LEU A 143 2.18 12.25 -20.44
CA LEU A 143 3.45 12.38 -19.72
C LEU A 143 4.65 11.93 -20.58
N GLY A 144 4.40 11.19 -21.65
CA GLY A 144 5.40 10.78 -22.64
C GLY A 144 5.50 11.78 -23.81
N ILE A 145 4.75 11.50 -24.87
CA ILE A 145 4.85 12.20 -26.17
C ILE A 145 4.62 13.71 -26.03
N ALA A 146 3.60 14.13 -25.27
CA ALA A 146 3.29 15.55 -25.05
C ALA A 146 4.38 16.30 -24.26
N GLN A 147 5.28 15.58 -23.58
CA GLN A 147 6.45 16.13 -22.88
C GLN A 147 7.74 16.03 -23.71
N GLY A 148 7.66 15.62 -24.98
CA GLY A 148 8.80 15.53 -25.88
C GLY A 148 9.61 14.24 -25.76
N PHE A 149 9.12 13.22 -25.04
CA PHE A 149 9.75 11.91 -25.06
C PHE A 149 9.51 11.19 -26.39
N ASN A 150 10.56 10.60 -26.95
CA ASN A 150 10.47 9.78 -28.15
C ASN A 150 10.04 8.34 -27.81
N ARG A 151 9.75 7.55 -28.86
CA ARG A 151 9.32 6.15 -28.73
C ARG A 151 10.35 5.29 -27.99
N ASP A 152 11.65 5.52 -28.24
CA ASP A 152 12.73 4.77 -27.58
C ASP A 152 12.79 5.01 -26.08
N SER A 153 12.54 6.25 -25.64
CA SER A 153 12.46 6.60 -24.22
C SER A 153 11.29 5.88 -23.55
N ILE A 154 10.11 5.87 -24.19
CA ILE A 154 8.92 5.18 -23.68
C ILE A 154 9.15 3.66 -23.61
N LEU A 155 9.78 3.08 -24.64
CA LEU A 155 10.15 1.67 -24.64
C LEU A 155 11.13 1.35 -23.51
N LYS A 156 12.14 2.20 -23.30
CA LYS A 156 13.09 2.06 -22.20
C LYS A 156 12.39 2.06 -20.84
N PHE A 157 11.52 3.03 -20.57
CA PHE A 157 10.76 3.08 -19.32
C PHE A 157 9.89 1.84 -19.12
N THR A 158 9.27 1.36 -20.19
CA THR A 158 8.44 0.13 -20.15
C THR A 158 9.29 -1.09 -19.81
N ASN A 159 10.50 -1.21 -20.38
CA ASN A 159 11.43 -2.30 -20.09
C ASN A 159 11.96 -2.24 -18.65
N GLU A 160 12.24 -1.04 -18.11
CA GLU A 160 12.67 -0.86 -16.71
C GLU A 160 11.61 -1.35 -15.71
N CYS A 161 10.32 -1.32 -16.07
CA CYS A 161 9.23 -1.85 -15.26
C CYS A 161 9.15 -3.39 -15.20
N LEU A 162 9.84 -4.13 -16.09
CA LEU A 162 9.79 -5.59 -16.14
C LEU A 162 10.38 -6.24 -14.89
N ALA A 163 11.51 -5.74 -14.39
CA ALA A 163 12.18 -6.32 -13.23
C ALA A 163 11.35 -6.20 -11.92
N PRO A 164 10.75 -5.03 -11.58
CA PRO A 164 9.78 -4.94 -10.51
C PRO A 164 8.59 -5.91 -10.69
N THR A 165 8.05 -6.00 -11.91
CA THR A 165 6.92 -6.88 -12.23
C THR A 165 7.26 -8.37 -12.00
N ALA A 166 8.44 -8.81 -12.44
CA ALA A 166 8.90 -10.19 -12.24
C ALA A 166 8.99 -10.54 -10.74
N SER A 167 9.50 -9.62 -9.93
CA SER A 167 9.61 -9.81 -8.48
C SER A 167 8.24 -9.99 -7.82
N ILE A 168 7.24 -9.23 -8.26
CA ILE A 168 5.85 -9.33 -7.79
C ILE A 168 5.25 -10.67 -8.18
N THR A 169 5.40 -11.09 -9.44
CA THR A 169 4.88 -12.37 -9.94
C THR A 169 5.45 -13.55 -9.15
N LEU A 170 6.76 -13.55 -8.87
CA LEU A 170 7.41 -14.58 -8.07
C LEU A 170 6.89 -14.60 -6.63
N LEU A 171 6.68 -13.43 -6.01
CA LEU A 171 6.15 -13.33 -4.65
C LEU A 171 4.69 -13.81 -4.57
N VAL A 172 3.86 -13.46 -5.55
CA VAL A 172 2.47 -13.96 -5.67
C VAL A 172 2.45 -15.48 -5.82
N GLY A 173 3.29 -16.03 -6.69
CA GLY A 173 3.41 -17.48 -6.88
C GLY A 173 3.87 -18.20 -5.60
N ALA A 174 4.88 -17.66 -4.91
CA ALA A 174 5.38 -18.23 -3.65
C ALA A 174 4.33 -18.17 -2.52
N GLY A 175 3.63 -17.04 -2.38
CA GLY A 175 2.56 -16.86 -1.39
C GLY A 175 1.38 -17.81 -1.64
N GLY A 176 0.97 -17.98 -2.91
CA GLY A 176 -0.05 -18.95 -3.30
C GLY A 176 0.36 -20.40 -3.00
N GLY A 177 1.61 -20.76 -3.29
CA GLY A 177 2.17 -22.07 -2.96
C GLY A 177 2.19 -22.35 -1.46
N LEU A 178 2.65 -21.39 -0.65
CA LEU A 178 2.65 -21.50 0.81
C LEU A 178 1.22 -21.66 1.37
N ASN A 179 0.27 -20.85 0.89
CA ASN A 179 -1.14 -20.97 1.27
C ASN A 179 -1.64 -22.41 1.02
N ARG A 180 -1.34 -22.97 -0.15
CA ARG A 180 -1.76 -24.34 -0.48
C ARG A 180 -1.14 -25.38 0.44
N ILE A 181 0.15 -25.25 0.77
CA ILE A 181 0.83 -26.13 1.74
C ILE A 181 0.18 -26.03 3.13
N LEU A 182 -0.19 -24.84 3.60
CA LEU A 182 -0.86 -24.64 4.91
C LEU A 182 -2.27 -25.24 4.97
N VAL A 183 -2.99 -25.22 3.84
CA VAL A 183 -4.30 -25.88 3.71
C VAL A 183 -4.13 -27.40 3.68
N ASP A 184 -3.22 -27.91 2.84
CA ASP A 184 -3.03 -29.35 2.64
C ASP A 184 -2.38 -30.03 3.86
N SER A 185 -1.55 -29.32 4.63
CA SER A 185 -0.93 -29.83 5.87
C SER A 185 -1.86 -29.86 7.08
N GLY A 186 -3.08 -29.32 6.97
CA GLY A 186 -4.04 -29.24 8.07
C GLY A 186 -3.67 -28.23 9.17
N VAL A 187 -2.56 -27.50 9.04
CA VAL A 187 -2.13 -26.43 9.97
C VAL A 187 -3.20 -25.35 10.10
N THR A 188 -3.93 -25.07 9.01
CA THR A 188 -5.09 -24.16 9.02
C THR A 188 -6.10 -24.50 10.12
N ASN A 189 -6.42 -25.79 10.29
CA ASN A 189 -7.42 -26.23 11.26
C ASN A 189 -6.96 -26.00 12.71
N GLN A 190 -5.66 -26.14 12.98
CA GLN A 190 -5.09 -25.86 14.29
C GLN A 190 -5.05 -24.35 14.60
N ILE A 191 -4.69 -23.53 13.61
CA ILE A 191 -4.69 -22.06 13.77
C ILE A 191 -6.13 -21.56 14.00
N VAL A 192 -7.12 -22.10 13.29
CA VAL A 192 -8.55 -21.80 13.51
C VAL A 192 -8.98 -22.21 14.92
N GLY A 193 -8.61 -23.41 15.39
CA GLY A 193 -8.93 -23.87 16.74
C GLY A 193 -8.34 -22.97 17.82
N LEU A 194 -7.05 -22.61 17.71
CA LEU A 194 -6.40 -21.67 18.62
C LEU A 194 -7.05 -20.28 18.56
N ALA A 195 -7.40 -19.79 17.37
CA ALA A 195 -8.06 -18.50 17.22
C ALA A 195 -9.44 -18.49 17.89
N GLN A 196 -10.19 -19.60 17.83
CA GLN A 196 -11.46 -19.77 18.53
C GLN A 196 -11.26 -19.84 20.05
N ASP A 197 -10.26 -20.58 20.54
CA ASP A 197 -9.94 -20.68 21.97
C ASP A 197 -9.54 -19.30 22.55
N PHE A 198 -8.70 -18.55 21.83
CA PHE A 198 -8.26 -17.20 22.23
C PHE A 198 -9.23 -16.09 21.84
N HIS A 199 -10.35 -16.40 21.18
CA HIS A 199 -11.34 -15.43 20.69
C HIS A 199 -10.69 -14.29 19.87
N LEU A 200 -9.65 -14.62 19.08
CA LEU A 200 -8.92 -13.62 18.30
C LEU A 200 -9.74 -13.21 17.07
N SER A 201 -10.00 -11.91 16.95
CA SER A 201 -10.58 -11.36 15.73
C SER A 201 -9.64 -11.61 14.54
N PRO A 202 -10.15 -12.02 13.35
CA PRO A 202 -9.36 -12.14 12.14
C PRO A 202 -8.56 -10.85 11.82
N LEU A 203 -9.12 -9.68 12.12
CA LEU A 203 -8.42 -8.40 11.94
C LEU A 203 -7.18 -8.29 12.81
N LEU A 204 -7.28 -8.68 14.09
CA LEU A 204 -6.15 -8.66 15.01
C LEU A 204 -5.09 -9.68 14.60
N MET A 205 -5.50 -10.85 14.10
CA MET A 205 -4.57 -11.83 13.54
C MET A 205 -3.82 -11.24 12.34
N GLY A 206 -4.54 -10.67 11.37
CA GLY A 206 -3.93 -10.02 10.20
C GLY A 206 -2.89 -8.99 10.58
N TRP A 207 -3.23 -8.09 11.51
CA TRP A 207 -2.33 -7.05 12.00
C TRP A 207 -1.13 -7.64 12.77
N LEU A 208 -1.36 -8.57 13.69
CA LEU A 208 -0.32 -9.14 14.55
C LEU A 208 0.68 -9.98 13.77
N PHE A 209 0.21 -10.87 12.89
CA PHE A 209 1.10 -11.67 12.05
C PHE A 209 1.92 -10.79 11.10
N ALA A 210 1.30 -9.76 10.50
CA ALA A 210 2.03 -8.81 9.67
C ALA A 210 3.07 -8.02 10.49
N ALA A 211 2.73 -7.60 11.71
CA ALA A 211 3.62 -6.90 12.62
C ALA A 211 4.84 -7.76 12.99
N LEU A 212 4.62 -9.02 13.38
CA LEU A 212 5.69 -9.97 13.69
C LEU A 212 6.60 -10.19 12.50
N MET A 213 6.02 -10.40 11.31
CA MET A 213 6.78 -10.58 10.09
C MET A 213 7.55 -9.33 9.69
N ARG A 214 7.00 -8.14 9.91
CA ARG A 214 7.68 -6.87 9.65
C ARG A 214 8.89 -6.69 10.56
N VAL A 215 8.74 -6.93 11.86
CA VAL A 215 9.86 -6.82 12.80
C VAL A 215 10.97 -7.84 12.47
N ALA A 216 10.61 -9.05 12.03
CA ALA A 216 11.57 -10.09 11.66
C ALA A 216 12.27 -9.82 10.31
N THR A 217 11.52 -9.49 9.27
CA THR A 217 12.03 -9.43 7.88
C THR A 217 12.43 -8.03 7.42
N GLY A 218 11.94 -7.00 8.09
CA GLY A 218 12.20 -5.60 7.75
C GLY A 218 11.49 -5.11 6.48
N SER A 219 10.81 -5.94 5.68
CA SER A 219 10.12 -5.52 4.46
C SER A 219 8.61 -5.56 4.62
N ALA A 220 7.94 -4.43 4.39
CA ALA A 220 6.48 -4.32 4.50
C ALA A 220 5.76 -5.17 3.45
N THR A 221 6.31 -5.23 2.22
CA THR A 221 5.80 -6.12 1.17
C THR A 221 5.86 -7.58 1.63
N VAL A 222 7.03 -8.06 2.08
CA VAL A 222 7.18 -9.46 2.51
C VAL A 222 6.25 -9.75 3.69
N ALA A 223 6.24 -8.86 4.68
CA ALA A 223 5.41 -9.01 5.87
C ALA A 223 3.92 -9.15 5.56
N MET A 224 3.39 -8.26 4.71
CA MET A 224 2.00 -8.31 4.29
C MET A 224 1.69 -9.61 3.51
N THR A 225 2.56 -9.99 2.57
CA THR A 225 2.33 -11.17 1.72
C THR A 225 2.40 -12.50 2.49
N THR A 226 3.30 -12.60 3.46
CA THR A 226 3.38 -13.78 4.33
C THR A 226 2.18 -13.83 5.27
N ALA A 227 1.83 -12.71 5.90
CA ALA A 227 0.70 -12.66 6.83
C ALA A 227 -0.63 -12.96 6.13
N SER A 228 -0.86 -12.43 4.93
CA SER A 228 -2.08 -12.72 4.17
C SER A 228 -2.15 -14.19 3.75
N GLY A 229 -1.03 -14.81 3.39
CA GLY A 229 -0.97 -16.24 3.10
C GLY A 229 -1.38 -17.13 4.30
N ILE A 230 -1.06 -16.71 5.52
CA ILE A 230 -1.36 -17.43 6.76
C ILE A 230 -2.81 -17.18 7.22
N VAL A 231 -3.24 -15.92 7.19
CA VAL A 231 -4.51 -15.49 7.79
C VAL A 231 -5.69 -15.77 6.85
N ALA A 232 -5.47 -15.81 5.53
CA ALA A 232 -6.52 -16.05 4.55
C ALA A 232 -7.33 -17.32 4.78
N PRO A 233 -6.72 -18.52 4.92
CA PRO A 233 -7.49 -19.73 5.13
C PRO A 233 -8.24 -19.74 6.47
N VAL A 234 -7.71 -19.06 7.49
CA VAL A 234 -8.38 -18.90 8.80
C VAL A 234 -9.61 -17.98 8.68
N ALA A 235 -9.46 -16.82 8.03
CA ALA A 235 -10.55 -15.88 7.84
C ALA A 235 -11.69 -16.46 7.00
N MET A 236 -11.36 -17.25 5.97
CA MET A 236 -12.34 -18.00 5.17
C MET A 236 -13.05 -19.07 6.01
N GLY A 237 -12.30 -19.84 6.82
CA GLY A 237 -12.87 -20.86 7.71
C GLY A 237 -13.81 -20.30 8.77
N LEU A 238 -13.55 -19.08 9.25
CA LEU A 238 -14.41 -18.36 10.20
C LEU A 238 -15.57 -17.61 9.52
N GLY A 239 -15.62 -17.55 8.19
CA GLY A 239 -16.67 -16.84 7.46
C GLY A 239 -16.66 -15.32 7.71
N TYR A 240 -15.49 -14.70 7.82
CA TYR A 240 -15.39 -13.27 8.13
C TYR A 240 -16.06 -12.40 7.03
N PRO A 241 -17.01 -11.51 7.39
CA PRO A 241 -17.89 -10.85 6.41
C PRO A 241 -17.26 -9.71 5.61
N HIS A 242 -16.10 -9.18 6.03
CA HIS A 242 -15.52 -7.96 5.46
C HIS A 242 -14.04 -8.12 5.08
N PRO A 243 -13.70 -8.97 4.09
CA PRO A 243 -12.31 -9.26 3.70
C PRO A 243 -11.49 -8.01 3.32
N GLU A 244 -12.13 -6.93 2.88
CA GLU A 244 -11.50 -5.63 2.60
C GLU A 244 -10.85 -5.02 3.85
N LEU A 245 -11.51 -5.12 5.00
CA LEU A 245 -10.96 -4.62 6.26
C LEU A 245 -9.78 -5.48 6.72
N LEU A 246 -9.78 -6.77 6.38
CA LEU A 246 -8.68 -7.66 6.68
C LEU A 246 -7.43 -7.31 5.87
N VAL A 247 -7.60 -6.87 4.61
CA VAL A 247 -6.50 -6.28 3.81
C VAL A 247 -5.89 -5.08 4.55
N LEU A 248 -6.74 -4.15 5.01
CA LEU A 248 -6.28 -2.93 5.69
C LEU A 248 -5.60 -3.23 7.02
N ALA A 249 -6.15 -4.15 7.83
CA ALA A 249 -5.54 -4.56 9.09
C ALA A 249 -4.17 -5.22 8.88
N THR A 250 -4.07 -6.10 7.88
CA THR A 250 -2.80 -6.76 7.51
C THR A 250 -1.79 -5.74 7.01
N GLY A 251 -2.22 -4.76 6.21
CA GLY A 251 -1.36 -3.69 5.72
C GLY A 251 -0.90 -2.71 6.78
N ALA A 252 -1.79 -2.34 7.69
CA ALA A 252 -1.42 -1.55 8.86
C ALA A 252 -0.34 -2.28 9.69
N GLY A 253 -0.48 -3.59 9.90
CA GLY A 253 0.52 -4.38 10.63
C GLY A 253 1.86 -4.47 9.91
N SER A 254 1.87 -4.49 8.57
CA SER A 254 3.07 -4.72 7.78
C SER A 254 4.08 -3.56 7.81
N VAL A 255 3.69 -2.38 8.27
CA VAL A 255 4.60 -1.22 8.32
C VAL A 255 5.14 -0.91 9.71
N ILE A 256 4.57 -1.51 10.76
CA ILE A 256 4.91 -1.20 12.16
C ILE A 256 6.41 -1.31 12.45
N PHE A 257 6.89 -0.45 13.34
CA PHE A 257 8.22 -0.56 13.94
C PHE A 257 9.36 -0.81 12.92
N SER A 258 9.42 0.02 11.88
CA SER A 258 10.53 -0.02 10.93
C SER A 258 11.86 0.31 11.61
N HIS A 259 12.82 -0.61 11.58
CA HIS A 259 14.12 -0.46 12.23
C HIS A 259 15.28 -0.81 11.31
N VAL A 260 16.45 -1.14 11.86
CA VAL A 260 17.71 -1.34 11.12
C VAL A 260 17.67 -2.46 10.07
N ASN A 261 16.68 -3.36 10.12
CA ASN A 261 16.49 -4.38 9.07
C ASN A 261 15.63 -3.90 7.89
N ASP A 262 15.05 -2.70 7.95
CA ASP A 262 14.24 -2.13 6.88
C ASP A 262 15.09 -1.23 5.96
N GLY A 263 15.05 -1.50 4.66
CA GLY A 263 15.66 -0.61 3.65
C GLY A 263 15.08 0.81 3.69
N GLY A 264 13.79 0.95 4.00
CA GLY A 264 13.12 2.25 4.17
C GLY A 264 13.74 3.08 5.30
N PHE A 265 14.14 2.45 6.41
CA PHE A 265 14.82 3.13 7.52
C PHE A 265 16.12 3.80 7.06
N TRP A 266 16.95 3.07 6.31
CA TRP A 266 18.21 3.58 5.79
C TRP A 266 18.02 4.63 4.71
N LEU A 267 17.05 4.41 3.81
CA LEU A 267 16.71 5.36 2.77
C LEU A 267 16.31 6.73 3.36
N ILE A 268 15.46 6.75 4.38
CA ILE A 268 15.03 7.97 5.06
C ILE A 268 16.16 8.61 5.85
N LYS A 269 17.01 7.80 6.51
CA LYS A 269 18.23 8.29 7.18
C LYS A 269 19.11 9.05 6.18
N GLU A 270 19.42 8.47 5.03
CA GLU A 270 20.30 9.09 4.03
C GLU A 270 19.63 10.32 3.38
N TYR A 271 18.37 10.22 2.97
CA TYR A 271 17.67 11.34 2.32
C TYR A 271 17.63 12.62 3.17
N PHE A 272 17.40 12.47 4.48
CA PHE A 272 17.36 13.62 5.40
C PHE A 272 18.69 13.87 6.12
N ASN A 273 19.74 13.11 5.79
CA ASN A 273 21.05 13.17 6.45
C ASN A 273 20.96 13.08 7.98
N MET A 274 20.14 12.15 8.48
CA MET A 274 19.87 11.94 9.89
C MET A 274 20.86 10.94 10.51
N THR A 275 21.03 11.04 11.83
CA THR A 275 21.66 9.96 12.62
C THR A 275 20.67 8.81 12.84
N VAL A 276 21.18 7.61 13.12
CA VAL A 276 20.34 6.43 13.43
C VAL A 276 19.34 6.71 14.56
N THR A 277 19.78 7.38 15.63
CA THR A 277 18.92 7.77 16.75
C THR A 277 17.81 8.74 16.33
N GLN A 278 18.10 9.67 15.43
CA GLN A 278 17.08 10.58 14.89
C GLN A 278 16.11 9.85 13.97
N THR A 279 16.58 8.89 13.18
CA THR A 279 15.72 8.04 12.34
C THR A 279 14.78 7.19 13.18
N PHE A 280 15.25 6.59 14.29
CA PHE A 280 14.37 5.92 15.24
C PHE A 280 13.28 6.84 15.80
N LYS A 281 13.65 8.06 16.21
CA LYS A 281 12.70 9.04 16.74
C LYS A 281 11.73 9.58 15.67
N THR A 282 12.07 9.51 14.39
CA THR A 282 11.25 10.07 13.32
C THR A 282 10.52 8.97 12.57
N TRP A 283 11.24 8.18 11.78
CA TRP A 283 10.71 7.15 10.90
C TRP A 283 10.07 5.98 11.65
N THR A 284 10.76 5.37 12.61
CA THR A 284 10.22 4.21 13.34
C THR A 284 8.94 4.58 14.09
N VAL A 285 8.91 5.75 14.73
CA VAL A 285 7.71 6.23 15.43
C VAL A 285 6.60 6.56 14.43
N LEU A 286 6.91 7.24 13.33
CA LEU A 286 5.94 7.54 12.28
C LEU A 286 5.29 6.26 11.74
N GLU A 287 6.08 5.25 11.41
CA GLU A 287 5.59 3.97 10.90
C GLU A 287 4.73 3.22 11.92
N THR A 288 5.15 3.28 13.19
CA THR A 288 4.36 2.70 14.29
C THR A 288 3.03 3.45 14.47
N LEU A 289 3.02 4.78 14.33
CA LEU A 289 1.79 5.57 14.36
C LEU A 289 0.87 5.23 13.19
N ILE A 290 1.41 5.10 11.97
CA ILE A 290 0.62 4.67 10.80
C ILE A 290 -0.05 3.33 11.10
N SER A 291 0.73 2.36 11.57
CA SER A 291 0.23 1.02 11.88
C SER A 291 -0.91 1.03 12.90
N ILE A 292 -0.69 1.69 14.05
CA ILE A 292 -1.66 1.69 15.15
C ILE A 292 -2.91 2.48 14.79
N VAL A 293 -2.75 3.66 14.17
CA VAL A 293 -3.88 4.52 13.81
C VAL A 293 -4.72 3.89 12.70
N ALA A 294 -4.08 3.36 11.65
CA ALA A 294 -4.81 2.66 10.59
C ALA A 294 -5.57 1.47 11.15
N PHE A 295 -4.92 0.64 11.98
CA PHE A 295 -5.56 -0.53 12.59
C PHE A 295 -6.74 -0.14 13.52
N ALA A 296 -6.56 0.88 14.37
CA ALA A 296 -7.62 1.36 15.25
C ALA A 296 -8.83 1.89 14.46
N LEU A 297 -8.60 2.62 13.37
CA LEU A 297 -9.67 3.08 12.48
C LEU A 297 -10.33 1.93 11.72
N THR A 298 -9.56 0.91 11.31
CA THR A 298 -10.11 -0.33 10.71
C THR A 298 -11.01 -1.07 11.71
N LEU A 299 -10.60 -1.20 12.98
CA LEU A 299 -11.43 -1.80 14.03
C LEU A 299 -12.70 -0.97 14.28
N GLY A 300 -12.57 0.36 14.34
CA GLY A 300 -13.71 1.26 14.50
C GLY A 300 -14.72 1.12 13.36
N LEU A 301 -14.25 1.04 12.12
CA LEU A 301 -15.10 0.83 10.96
C LEU A 301 -15.76 -0.56 10.99
N ALA A 302 -15.05 -1.59 11.43
CA ALA A 302 -15.57 -2.95 11.57
C ALA A 302 -16.69 -3.07 12.61
N GLN A 303 -16.81 -2.14 13.56
CA GLN A 303 -17.92 -2.13 14.54
C GLN A 303 -19.18 -1.44 14.01
N VAL A 304 -19.07 -0.66 12.94
CA VAL A 304 -20.17 0.13 12.36
C VAL A 304 -20.83 -0.62 11.19
N LEU A 305 -20.12 -1.54 10.57
CA LEU A 305 -20.59 -2.43 9.49
C LEU A 305 -21.22 -3.70 10.08
#